data_AF-A0A7Y3U0F7-F1
#
_entry.id   AF-A0A7Y3U0F7-F1
#
_cell.length_a   1.000
_cell.length_b   1.000
_cell.length_c   1.000
_cell.angle_alpha   90.00
_cell.angle_beta   90.00
_cell.angle_gamma   90.00
#
_symmetry.space_group_name_H-M   'P 1'
#
loop_
_entity.id
_entity.type
_entity.pdbx_description
1 polymer ?
#
loop_
_entity_poly.entity_id
_entity_poly.type
_entity_poly.pdbx_seq_one_letter_code
_entity_poly.pdbx_strand_id
1 'polypeptide(L)' 'MDNLAEEFYQHLMVCYQRLGQEAEAVKLYRRCRSVLLSALGVKPSSRTEEIYADLQKRQSG' A
#
# COMPACT_ATOMS: atom_id res chain seq x y z
N MET A 1 16.14 0.45 -7.76
CA MET A 1 15.21 -0.70 -7.84
C MET A 1 13.99 -0.49 -6.93
N ASP A 2 14.11 0.38 -5.93
CA ASP A 2 13.16 0.52 -4.82
C ASP A 2 11.86 1.23 -5.19
N ASN A 3 11.93 2.30 -5.99
CA ASN A 3 10.74 3.01 -6.45
C ASN A 3 9.82 2.10 -7.29
N LEU A 4 10.39 1.22 -8.12
CA LEU A 4 9.60 0.32 -8.96
C LEU A 4 8.86 -0.73 -8.12
N ALA A 5 9.49 -1.22 -7.05
CA ALA A 5 8.84 -2.15 -6.14
C ALA A 5 7.69 -1.48 -5.39
N GLU A 6 7.87 -0.24 -4.92
CA GLU A 6 6.80 0.51 -4.25
C GLU A 6 5.63 0.83 -5.19
N GLU A 7 5.91 1.33 -6.40
CA GLU A 7 4.88 1.58 -7.42
C GLU A 7 4.07 0.33 -7.78
N PHE A 8 4.71 -0.84 -7.79
CA PHE A 8 4.00 -2.11 -7.98
C PHE A 8 3.00 -2.39 -6.84
N TYR A 9 3.39 -2.18 -5.59
CA TYR A 9 2.45 -2.28 -4.45
C TYR A 9 1.32 -1.27 -4.56
N GLN A 10 1.61 -0.01 -4.93
CA GLN A 10 0.59 1.02 -5.11
C GLN A 10 -0.46 0.60 -6.13
N HIS A 11 -0.05 0.09 -7.30
CA HIS A 11 -0.98 -0.36 -8.32
C HIS A 11 -1.82 -1.55 -7.85
N LEU A 12 -1.24 -2.54 -7.17
CA LEU A 12 -2.01 -3.65 -6.63
C LEU A 12 -3.01 -3.18 -5.56
N MET A 13 -2.60 -2.29 -4.66
CA MET A 13 -3.50 -1.71 -3.65
C MET A 13 -4.70 -1.03 -4.28
N VAL A 14 -4.49 -0.23 -5.34
CA VAL A 14 -5.56 0.43 -6.10
C VAL A 14 -6.45 -0.59 -6.83
N CYS A 15 -5.89 -1.65 -7.40
CA CYS A 15 -6.67 -2.72 -8.02
C CYS A 15 -7.59 -3.41 -7.01
N TYR A 16 -7.05 -3.85 -5.88
CA TYR A 16 -7.84 -4.48 -4.82
C TYR A 16 -8.90 -3.54 -4.24
N GLN A 17 -8.58 -2.25 -4.10
CA GLN A 17 -9.54 -1.24 -3.71
C GLN A 17 -10.72 -1.14 -4.68
N ARG A 18 -10.43 -1.09 -5.99
CA ARG A 18 -11.47 -1.01 -7.04
C ARG A 18 -12.34 -2.27 -7.11
N LEU A 19 -11.82 -3.41 -6.66
CA LEU A 19 -12.55 -4.67 -6.55
C LEU A 19 -13.34 -4.78 -5.23
N GLY A 20 -13.33 -3.77 -4.37
CA GLY A 20 -13.97 -3.82 -3.04
C GLY A 20 -13.24 -4.73 -2.03
N GLN A 21 -12.02 -5.15 -2.34
CA GLN A 21 -11.21 -6.07 -1.54
C GLN A 21 -10.23 -5.30 -0.65
N GLU A 22 -10.75 -4.39 0.17
CA GLU A 22 -9.95 -3.43 0.94
C GLU A 22 -9.06 -4.10 1.98
N ALA A 23 -9.50 -5.24 2.55
CA ALA A 23 -8.69 -6.04 3.46
C ALA A 23 -7.39 -6.55 2.79
N GLU A 24 -7.45 -6.95 1.52
CA GLU A 24 -6.28 -7.38 0.76
C GLU A 24 -5.36 -6.21 0.42
N ALA A 25 -5.93 -5.06 0.07
CA ALA A 25 -5.16 -3.84 -0.16
C ALA A 25 -4.41 -3.39 1.11
N VAL A 26 -5.03 -3.49 2.30
CA VAL A 26 -4.36 -3.21 3.58
C VAL A 26 -3.23 -4.19 3.89
N LYS A 27 -3.41 -5.49 3.59
CA LYS A 27 -2.32 -6.48 3.73
C LYS A 27 -1.13 -6.14 2.83
N LEU A 28 -1.39 -5.70 1.60
CA LEU A 28 -0.35 -5.25 0.67
C LEU A 28 0.40 -4.02 1.19
N TYR A 29 -0.28 -3.02 1.73
CA TYR A 29 0.38 -1.87 2.36
C TYR A 29 1.34 -2.32 3.47
N ARG A 30 0.88 -3.19 4.37
CA ARG A 30 1.71 -3.69 5.49
C ARG A 30 2.95 -4.42 4.97
N ARG A 31 2.80 -5.21 3.91
CA ARG A 31 3.92 -5.90 3.25
C ARG A 31 4.88 -4.90 2.59
N CYS A 32 4.36 -3.92 1.84
CA CYS A 32 5.15 -2.86 1.23
C CYS A 32 6.00 -2.13 2.28
N ARG A 33 5.38 -1.68 3.36
CA ARG A 33 6.06 -1.02 4.49
C ARG A 33 7.14 -1.89 5.12
N SER A 34 6.86 -3.17 5.31
CA SER A 34 7.84 -4.12 5.86
C SER A 34 9.06 -4.29 4.94
N VAL A 35 8.83 -4.42 3.63
CA VAL A 35 9.90 -4.57 2.63
C VAL A 35 10.76 -3.30 2.55
N LEU A 36 10.15 -2.12 2.46
CA LEU A 36 10.89 -0.85 2.40
C LEU A 36 11.71 -0.62 3.67
N LEU A 37 11.14 -0.92 4.83
CA LEU A 37 11.86 -0.76 6.10
C LEU A 37 13.01 -1.76 6.22
N SER A 38 12.79 -3.04 5.87
CA SER A 38 13.81 -4.08 6.04
C SER A 38 14.93 -4.03 4.99
N ALA A 39 14.61 -3.69 3.74
CA ALA A 39 15.59 -3.66 2.66
C ALA A 39 16.34 -2.32 2.59
N LEU A 40 15.70 -1.21 2.96
CA LEU A 40 16.21 0.14 2.68
C LEU A 40 16.20 1.07 3.90
N GLY A 41 15.57 0.67 5.01
CA GLY A 41 15.44 1.52 6.19
C GLY A 41 14.53 2.74 5.98
N VAL A 42 13.71 2.76 4.92
CA VAL A 42 12.84 3.89 4.59
C VAL A 42 11.37 3.57 4.86
N LYS A 43 10.57 4.63 5.05
CA LYS A 43 9.12 4.54 5.13
C LYS A 43 8.50 4.57 3.72
N PRO A 44 7.24 4.14 3.56
CA PRO A 44 6.50 4.37 2.32
C PRO A 44 6.45 5.85 1.94
N SER A 45 6.42 6.10 0.64
CA SER A 45 6.19 7.42 0.06
C SER A 45 4.81 7.99 0.45
N SER A 46 4.66 9.31 0.33
CA SER A 46 3.38 9.99 0.58
C SER A 46 2.24 9.41 -0.25
N ARG A 47 2.49 9.07 -1.51
CA ARG A 47 1.50 8.44 -2.39
C ARG A 47 0.99 7.10 -1.84
N THR A 48 1.89 6.27 -1.30
CA THR A 48 1.49 5.00 -0.69
C THR A 48 0.67 5.21 0.58
N GLU A 49 1.07 6.18 1.41
CA GLU A 49 0.32 6.53 2.63
C GLU A 49 -1.07 7.11 2.31
N GLU A 50 -1.21 7.90 1.23
CA GLU A 50 -2.50 8.41 0.75
C GLU A 50 -3.46 7.30 0.33
N ILE A 51 -2.97 6.30 -0.43
CA ILE A 51 -3.78 5.14 -0.81
C ILE A 51 -4.22 4.38 0.45
N TYR A 52 -3.32 4.17 1.41
CA TYR A 52 -3.65 3.49 2.66
C TYR A 52 -4.70 4.25 3.48
N ALA A 53 -4.58 5.58 3.59
CA ALA A 53 -5.56 6.41 4.27
C ALA A 53 -6.96 6.32 3.62
N ASP A 54 -7.05 6.25 2.29
CA ASP A 54 -8.32 6.05 1.59
C ASP A 54 -8.91 4.66 1.85
N LEU A 55 -8.08 3.61 1.89
CA LEU A 55 -8.50 2.26 2.27
C LEU A 55 -9.09 2.20 3.69
N GLN A 56 -8.48 2.92 4.65
CA GLN A 56 -8.96 2.93 6.02
C GLN A 56 -10.34 3.59 6.16
N LYS A 57 -10.60 4.66 5.40
CA LYS A 57 -11.90 5.37 5.44
C LYS A 57 -13.05 4.46 5.00
N ARG A 58 -12.82 3.60 4.01
CA ARG A 58 -13.84 2.73 3.42
C ARG A 58 -14.13 1.47 4.25
N GLN A 59 -13.14 0.92 4.97
CA GLN A 59 -13.35 -0.20 5.88
C GLN A 59 -14.25 0.12 7.08
N SER A 60 -14.38 1.40 7.42
CA SER A 60 -15.23 1.90 8.51
C SER A 60 -16.65 2.29 8.07
N GLY A 61 -17.03 2.00 6.81
CA GLY A 61 -18.35 2.27 6.24
C GLY A 61 -19.31 1.09 6.24
#